data_AF-A0A3A0CPN4-F1
#
_entry.id   AF-A0A3A0CPN4-F1
#
_cell.length_a   1.000
_cell.length_b   1.000
_cell.length_c   1.000
_cell.angle_alpha   90.00
_cell.angle_beta   90.00
_cell.angle_gamma   90.00
#
_symmetry.space_group_name_H-M   'P 1'
#
loop_
_entity.id
_entity.type
_entity.pdbx_description
1 polymer ?
#
loop_
_entity_poly.entity_id
_entity_poly.type
_entity_poly.pdbx_seq_one_letter_code
_entity_poly.pdbx_strand_id
1 'polypeptide(L)'
;MAALLSVWIALGAFVVSLAVVFYPSEDRETVVTLLPYTIALSATLAAAVLWTFRRRPAAEPGVAGRRMQAVAAIVINSITFAVLLVWLHGFVDATLGILLEGGFLCFVYWLYTRLLVPDSTNPDAPL
;
A
#
# COMPACT_ATOMS: atom_id res chain seq x y z
N MET A 1 -5.12 -15.19 -4.65
CA MET A 1 -3.73 -15.19 -5.16
C MET A 1 -3.19 -13.77 -5.29
N ALA A 2 -3.87 -12.83 -5.96
CA ALA A 2 -3.41 -11.44 -6.11
C ALA A 2 -3.06 -10.71 -4.78
N ALA A 3 -3.85 -10.89 -3.71
CA ALA A 3 -3.60 -10.27 -2.41
C ALA A 3 -2.30 -10.77 -1.73
N LEU A 4 -2.00 -12.05 -1.86
CA LEU A 4 -0.77 -12.63 -1.34
C LEU A 4 0.42 -12.20 -2.21
N LEU A 5 0.22 -12.16 -3.53
CA LEU A 5 1.24 -11.71 -4.48
C LEU A 5 1.65 -10.25 -4.22
N SER A 6 0.70 -9.34 -3.96
CA SER A 6 1.03 -7.95 -3.61
C SER A 6 1.86 -7.85 -2.33
N VAL A 7 1.56 -8.67 -1.32
CA VAL A 7 2.37 -8.72 -0.09
C VAL A 7 3.80 -9.18 -0.39
N TRP A 8 3.97 -10.23 -1.19
CA TRP A 8 5.31 -10.72 -1.56
C TRP A 8 6.11 -9.72 -2.37
N ILE A 9 5.48 -9.01 -3.32
CA ILE A 9 6.14 -7.96 -4.09
C ILE A 9 6.54 -6.80 -3.16
N ALA A 10 5.65 -6.38 -2.26
CA ALA A 10 5.96 -5.34 -1.27
C ALA A 10 7.13 -5.75 -0.36
N LEU A 11 7.12 -6.99 0.14
CA LEU A 11 8.19 -7.52 0.99
C LEU A 11 9.51 -7.61 0.22
N GLY A 12 9.49 -8.06 -1.03
CA GLY A 12 10.66 -8.08 -1.90
C GLY A 12 11.24 -6.69 -2.12
N ALA A 13 10.39 -5.71 -2.43
CA ALA A 13 10.81 -4.31 -2.57
C ALA A 13 11.41 -3.76 -1.26
N PHE A 14 10.80 -4.08 -0.11
CA PHE A 14 11.33 -3.70 1.19
C PHE A 14 12.73 -4.26 1.45
N VAL A 15 12.91 -5.57 1.26
CA VAL A 15 14.21 -6.25 1.45
C VAL A 15 15.27 -5.70 0.49
N VAL A 16 14.92 -5.48 -0.78
CA VAL A 16 15.84 -4.86 -1.76
C VAL A 16 16.20 -3.43 -1.34
N SER A 17 15.24 -2.64 -0.84
CA SER A 17 15.54 -1.30 -0.34
C SER A 17 16.53 -1.32 0.81
N LEU A 18 16.38 -2.25 1.77
CA LEU A 18 17.32 -2.41 2.88
C LEU A 18 18.69 -2.86 2.37
N ALA A 19 18.73 -3.82 1.43
CA ALA A 19 19.98 -4.30 0.85
C ALA A 19 20.74 -3.16 0.17
N VAL A 20 20.07 -2.28 -0.60
CA VAL A 20 20.70 -1.11 -1.23
C VAL A 20 21.23 -0.11 -0.20
N VAL A 21 20.51 0.08 0.91
CA VAL A 21 20.93 0.99 1.99
C VAL A 21 22.18 0.47 2.71
N PHE A 22 22.24 -0.83 3.01
CA PHE A 22 23.36 -1.42 3.76
C PHE A 22 24.56 -1.84 2.89
N TYR A 23 24.34 -2.13 1.60
CA TYR A 23 25.36 -2.59 0.65
C TYR A 23 25.39 -1.70 -0.60
N PRO A 24 25.96 -0.50 -0.51
CA PRO A 24 26.06 0.40 -1.66
C PRO A 24 26.99 -0.19 -2.73
N SER A 25 26.43 -0.54 -3.90
CA SER A 25 27.16 -0.99 -5.09
C SER A 25 27.05 0.05 -6.23
N GLU A 26 27.88 -0.09 -7.27
CA GLU A 26 27.88 0.80 -8.45
C GLU A 26 26.53 0.76 -9.20
N ASP A 27 25.81 -0.36 -9.19
CA ASP A 27 24.53 -0.54 -9.87
C ASP A 27 23.31 0.03 -9.11
N ARG A 28 23.52 0.76 -7.99
CA ARG A 28 22.43 1.24 -7.13
C ARG A 28 21.41 2.12 -7.87
N GLU A 29 21.84 2.90 -8.85
CA GLU A 29 20.97 3.84 -9.58
C GLU A 29 19.88 3.11 -10.35
N THR A 30 20.22 1.98 -10.97
CA THR A 30 19.27 1.11 -11.67
C THR A 30 18.23 0.55 -10.70
N VAL A 31 18.66 0.10 -9.53
CA VAL A 31 17.77 -0.48 -8.51
C VAL A 31 16.83 0.59 -7.94
N VAL A 32 17.37 1.77 -7.61
CA VAL A 32 16.59 2.93 -7.14
C VAL A 32 15.59 3.40 -8.18
N THR A 33 15.92 3.27 -9.47
CA THR A 33 15.00 3.62 -10.57
C THR A 33 13.87 2.59 -10.73
N LEU A 34 14.16 1.30 -10.56
CA LEU A 34 13.18 0.21 -10.74
C LEU A 34 12.26 0.00 -9.52
N LEU A 35 12.74 0.30 -8.31
CA LEU A 35 12.00 0.13 -7.05
C LEU A 35 10.63 0.85 -7.06
N PRO A 36 10.52 2.13 -7.45
CA PRO A 36 9.25 2.85 -7.51
C PRO A 36 8.20 2.15 -8.39
N TYR A 37 8.59 1.63 -9.56
CA TYR A 37 7.67 0.90 -10.44
C TYR A 37 7.17 -0.39 -9.79
N THR A 38 8.05 -1.08 -9.07
CA THR A 38 7.71 -2.33 -8.37
C THR A 38 6.75 -2.07 -7.20
N ILE A 39 7.01 -1.00 -6.44
CA ILE A 39 6.13 -0.52 -5.35
C ILE A 39 4.76 -0.12 -5.91
N ALA A 40 4.74 0.65 -7.01
CA ALA A 40 3.51 1.07 -7.67
C ALA A 40 2.67 -0.12 -8.16
N LEU A 41 3.31 -1.13 -8.76
CA LEU A 41 2.64 -2.37 -9.17
C LEU A 41 2.02 -3.11 -7.98
N SER A 42 2.77 -3.26 -6.89
CA SER A 42 2.28 -3.88 -5.65
C SER A 42 1.09 -3.14 -5.06
N ALA A 43 1.18 -1.82 -4.95
CA ALA A 43 0.10 -0.96 -4.46
C ALA A 43 -1.15 -1.05 -5.36
N THR A 44 -0.97 -1.09 -6.67
CA THR A 44 -2.07 -1.25 -7.64
C THR A 44 -2.79 -2.59 -7.47
N LEU A 45 -2.04 -3.68 -7.29
CA LEU A 45 -2.62 -5.01 -7.02
C LEU A 45 -3.37 -5.04 -5.69
N ALA A 46 -2.82 -4.43 -4.63
CA ALA A 46 -3.48 -4.32 -3.34
C ALA A 46 -4.78 -3.49 -3.43
N ALA A 47 -4.74 -2.35 -4.13
CA ALA A 47 -5.91 -1.52 -4.38
C ALA A 47 -6.97 -2.26 -5.21
N ALA A 48 -6.56 -3.01 -6.24
CA ALA A 48 -7.46 -3.85 -7.04
C ALA A 48 -8.15 -4.91 -6.17
N VAL A 49 -7.42 -5.58 -5.26
CA VAL A 49 -8.00 -6.53 -4.31
C VAL A 49 -9.04 -5.85 -3.41
N LEU A 50 -8.70 -4.70 -2.83
CA LEU A 50 -9.65 -3.95 -1.99
C LEU A 50 -10.89 -3.54 -2.78
N TRP A 51 -10.72 -3.08 -4.02
CA TRP A 51 -11.80 -2.73 -4.92
C TRP A 51 -12.69 -3.93 -5.25
N THR A 52 -12.12 -5.09 -5.57
CA THR A 52 -12.87 -6.32 -5.87
C THR A 52 -13.73 -6.75 -4.69
N PHE A 53 -13.20 -6.65 -3.47
CA PHE A 53 -13.94 -7.06 -2.28
C PHE A 53 -14.81 -5.97 -1.67
N ARG A 54 -14.86 -4.75 -2.21
CA ARG A 54 -15.46 -3.57 -1.53
C ARG A 54 -16.90 -3.75 -1.05
N ARG A 55 -17.74 -4.44 -1.83
CA ARG A 55 -19.17 -4.66 -1.53
C ARG A 55 -19.45 -5.95 -0.76
N ARG A 56 -18.43 -6.74 -0.44
CA ARG A 56 -18.63 -8.01 0.27
C ARG A 56 -18.61 -7.80 1.79
N PRO A 57 -19.53 -8.40 2.55
CA PRO A 57 -19.52 -8.31 4.00
C PRO A 57 -18.24 -8.91 4.59
N ALA A 58 -17.71 -8.29 5.65
CA ALA A 58 -16.48 -8.74 6.31
C ALA A 58 -16.64 -10.12 6.98
N ALA A 59 -17.88 -10.51 7.29
CA ALA A 59 -18.23 -11.81 7.85
C ALA A 59 -18.09 -12.97 6.84
N GLU A 60 -17.93 -12.69 5.53
CA GLU A 60 -17.69 -13.74 4.55
C GLU A 60 -16.32 -14.42 4.79
N PRO A 61 -16.27 -15.77 4.86
CA PRO A 61 -15.02 -16.49 5.06
C PRO A 61 -13.99 -16.14 3.98
N GLY A 62 -12.81 -15.69 4.40
CA GLY A 62 -11.70 -15.34 3.51
C GLY A 62 -11.72 -13.93 2.92
N VAL A 63 -12.80 -13.15 3.08
CA VAL A 63 -12.84 -11.74 2.65
C VAL A 63 -12.02 -10.86 3.59
N ALA A 64 -12.21 -10.98 4.90
CA ALA A 64 -11.46 -10.23 5.90
C ALA A 64 -9.94 -10.46 5.77
N GLY A 65 -9.52 -11.73 5.61
CA GLY A 65 -8.10 -12.07 5.44
C GLY A 65 -7.47 -11.47 4.18
N ARG A 66 -8.17 -11.49 3.05
CA ARG A 66 -7.67 -10.90 1.79
C ARG A 66 -7.59 -9.38 1.84
N ARG A 67 -8.56 -8.72 2.51
CA ARG A 67 -8.50 -7.28 2.76
C ARG A 67 -7.32 -6.92 3.66
N MET A 68 -7.10 -7.67 4.73
CA MET A 68 -5.98 -7.46 5.65
C MET A 68 -4.63 -7.66 4.93
N GLN A 69 -4.52 -8.65 4.04
CA GLN A 69 -3.32 -8.82 3.20
C GLN A 69 -3.08 -7.62 2.27
N ALA A 70 -4.12 -7.11 1.63
CA ALA A 70 -3.98 -5.93 0.76
C ALA A 70 -3.57 -4.68 1.56
N VAL A 71 -4.16 -4.47 2.75
CA VAL A 71 -3.76 -3.38 3.66
C VAL A 71 -2.30 -3.55 4.09
N ALA A 72 -1.89 -4.77 4.46
CA ALA A 72 -0.50 -5.05 4.82
C ALA A 72 0.47 -4.73 3.68
N ALA A 73 0.12 -5.09 2.43
CA ALA A 73 0.95 -4.75 1.27
C ALA A 73 1.10 -3.23 1.09
N ILE A 74 0.02 -2.46 1.28
CA ILE A 74 0.07 -0.99 1.22
C ILE A 74 1.00 -0.44 2.31
N VAL A 75 0.85 -0.90 3.56
CA VAL A 75 1.70 -0.46 4.67
C VAL A 75 3.17 -0.76 4.42
N ILE A 76 3.51 -1.96 3.94
CA ILE A 76 4.89 -2.33 3.61
C ILE A 76 5.45 -1.45 2.50
N ASN A 77 4.65 -1.14 1.47
CA ASN A 77 5.04 -0.23 0.40
C ASN A 77 5.33 1.19 0.93
N SER A 78 4.48 1.72 1.80
CA SER A 78 4.69 3.04 2.43
C SER A 78 5.97 3.08 3.26
N ILE A 79 6.26 2.01 4.04
CA ILE A 79 7.51 1.91 4.80
C ILE A 79 8.71 1.82 3.85
N THR A 80 8.60 1.05 2.77
CA THR A 80 9.68 0.93 1.77
C THR A 80 9.99 2.29 1.13
N PHE A 81 8.95 3.03 0.77
CA PHE A 81 9.09 4.36 0.19
C PHE A 81 9.70 5.36 1.18
N ALA A 82 9.28 5.32 2.45
CA ALA A 82 9.87 6.09 3.52
C ALA A 82 11.37 5.84 3.70
N VAL A 83 11.79 4.56 3.74
CA VAL A 83 13.20 4.17 3.84
C VAL A 83 14.02 4.74 2.68
N LEU A 84 13.49 4.64 1.45
CA LEU A 84 14.15 5.19 0.27
C LEU A 84 14.25 6.72 0.31
N LEU A 85 13.21 7.41 0.78
CA LEU A 85 13.25 8.87 0.93
C LEU A 85 14.24 9.33 1.99
N VAL A 86 14.29 8.65 3.15
CA VAL A 86 15.28 8.97 4.21
C VAL A 86 16.69 8.86 3.64
N TRP A 87 16.94 7.82 2.85
CA TRP A 87 18.25 7.58 2.27
C TRP A 87 18.62 8.56 1.15
N LEU A 88 17.67 8.90 0.26
CA LEU A 88 17.93 9.78 -0.89
C LEU A 88 17.96 11.27 -0.52
N HIS A 89 17.05 11.71 0.33
CA HIS A 89 16.76 13.12 0.55
C HIS A 89 16.92 13.55 2.02
N GLY A 90 17.15 12.59 2.92
CA GLY A 90 17.26 12.83 4.36
C GLY A 90 15.93 12.76 5.09
N PHE A 91 15.99 12.91 6.41
CA PHE A 91 14.87 12.63 7.31
C PHE A 91 13.68 13.58 7.14
N VAL A 92 13.93 14.85 6.80
CA VAL A 92 12.90 15.88 6.65
C VAL A 92 11.97 15.56 5.48
N ASP A 93 12.56 15.26 4.32
CA ASP A 93 11.79 14.94 3.11
C ASP A 93 11.07 13.60 3.23
N ALA A 94 11.64 12.63 3.94
CA ALA A 94 10.96 11.40 4.27
C ALA A 94 9.73 11.61 5.15
N THR A 95 9.86 12.48 6.17
CA THR A 95 8.73 12.79 7.06
C THR A 95 7.61 13.48 6.30
N LEU A 96 7.93 14.45 5.43
CA LEU A 96 6.96 15.09 4.55
C LEU A 96 6.30 14.08 3.59
N GLY A 97 7.10 13.17 3.01
CA GLY A 97 6.60 12.11 2.14
C GLY A 97 5.61 11.18 2.85
N ILE A 98 5.93 10.70 4.05
CA ILE A 98 5.04 9.86 4.87
C ILE A 98 3.77 10.60 5.25
N LEU A 99 3.86 11.87 5.64
CA LEU A 99 2.69 12.68 5.99
C LEU A 99 1.77 12.90 4.77
N LEU A 100 2.35 13.16 3.60
CA LEU A 100 1.61 13.31 2.35
C LEU A 100 0.95 11.99 1.94
N GLU A 101 1.69 10.88 1.97
CA GLU A 101 1.19 9.56 1.60
C GLU A 101 0.13 9.07 2.59
N GLY A 102 0.38 9.18 3.89
CA GLY A 102 -0.57 8.84 4.93
C GLY A 102 -1.83 9.72 4.88
N GLY A 103 -1.67 11.02 4.64
CA GLY A 103 -2.78 11.95 4.42
C GLY A 103 -3.61 11.60 3.20
N PHE A 104 -2.96 11.26 2.08
CA PHE A 104 -3.61 10.80 0.87
C PHE A 104 -4.36 9.48 1.08
N LEU A 105 -3.75 8.49 1.75
CA LEU A 105 -4.39 7.21 2.07
C LEU A 105 -5.60 7.40 3.00
N CYS A 106 -5.49 8.24 4.03
CA CYS A 106 -6.60 8.61 4.90
C CYS A 106 -7.72 9.29 4.12
N PHE A 107 -7.39 10.23 3.22
CA PHE A 107 -8.36 10.89 2.36
C PHE A 107 -9.06 9.89 1.42
N VAL A 108 -8.31 9.02 0.76
CA VAL A 108 -8.86 7.99 -0.13
C VAL A 108 -9.73 7.00 0.65
N TYR A 109 -9.32 6.59 1.84
CA TYR A 109 -10.10 5.71 2.70
C TYR A 109 -11.39 6.38 3.20
N TRP A 110 -11.30 7.63 3.62
CA TRP A 110 -12.46 8.45 3.99
C TRP A 110 -13.42 8.61 2.80
N LEU A 111 -12.90 8.90 1.61
CA LEU A 111 -13.69 9.03 0.39
C LEU A 111 -14.36 7.70 0.02
N TYR A 112 -13.62 6.60 0.12
CA TYR A 112 -14.10 5.25 -0.12
C TYR A 112 -15.25 4.87 0.83
N THR A 113 -15.09 5.13 2.14
CA THR A 113 -16.13 4.85 3.14
C THR A 113 -17.36 5.73 2.95
N ARG A 114 -17.21 6.99 2.53
CA ARG A 114 -18.33 7.92 2.30
C ARG A 114 -19.08 7.69 0.99
N LEU A 115 -18.39 7.36 -0.11
CA LEU A 115 -19.00 7.29 -1.45
C LEU A 115 -19.34 5.89 -1.93
N LEU A 116 -18.59 4.86 -1.52
CA LEU A 116 -18.66 3.53 -2.13
C LEU A 116 -19.26 2.45 -1.22
N VAL A 117 -19.28 2.69 0.09
CA VAL A 117 -19.93 1.84 1.08
C VAL A 117 -21.02 2.68 1.74
N PRO A 118 -22.23 2.80 1.15
CA PRO A 118 -23.36 3.35 1.88
C PRO A 118 -23.57 2.49 3.11
N ASP A 119 -23.83 3.12 4.27
CA ASP A 119 -24.16 2.47 5.54
C ASP A 119 -25.15 1.30 5.32
N SER A 120 -24.64 0.08 5.20
CA SER A 120 -25.45 -1.15 5.24
C SER A 120 -25.98 -1.42 6.66
N THR A 121 -25.78 -0.46 7.57
CA THR A 121 -26.23 -0.44 8.97
C THR A 121 -27.43 0.46 9.18
N ASN A 122 -27.94 1.16 8.15
CA ASN A 122 -29.22 1.86 8.23
C ASN A 122 -30.30 1.05 7.47
N PRO A 123 -31.16 0.28 8.17
CA PRO A 123 -32.26 -0.46 7.53
C PRO A 123 -33.31 0.45 6.86
N ASP A 124 -33.23 1.78 7.03
CA ASP A 124 -34.25 2.74 6.58
C ASP A 124 -33.83 3.60 5.37
N ALA A 125 -32.76 3.26 4.65
CA ALA A 125 -32.36 4.01 3.45
C ALA A 125 -33.30 3.68 2.25
N PRO A 126 -34.03 4.66 1.68
CA PRO A 126 -34.92 4.41 0.55
C PRO A 126 -34.12 4.06 -0.72
N LEU A 127 -34.67 3.09 -1.46
CA LEU A 127 -34.17 2.55 -2.74
C LEU A 127 -34.04 3.60 -3.84
#